data_AF-A0A6M5YDZ8-F1
#
_entry.id   AF-A0A6M5YDZ8-F1
#
_cell.length_a   1.000
_cell.length_b   1.000
_cell.length_c   1.000
_cell.angle_alpha   90.00
_cell.angle_beta   90.00
_cell.angle_gamma   90.00
#
_symmetry.space_group_name_H-M   'P 1'
#
loop_
_entity.id
_entity.type
_entity.pdbx_description
1 polymer ?
#
loop_
_entity_poly.entity_id
_entity_poly.type
_entity_poly.pdbx_seq_one_letter_code
_entity_poly.pdbx_strand_id
1 'polypeptide(L)'
;MSNEPPYDSELIDCFRHFLNLWAEKSDQSMLAMAEVIAPDVTAIGTGRHEFIYSRDEALDLFKREQQFPQVLAYKLLNITTRQTSTTGIVSGDIEVSVPVEKNSHLIYVRQTAVFEKVKTKWVLIHWHMSVPLTRQANDETFRIEALKVKNQELEQLVARCTVLLQRKAEELEQSTQRLKATQEQLMQKEKMASLGELTAGIAHEIQNPLNFVHNFSEVCTELLEELADEQQKAERDSDLETELLTDVRENLHKIVHHSQRASSIVRSMLEHSRASVGESHPTDLNALVDEYLRLAYHGLRAKDKSFNCQLTTHFDAHLGLVEAIPQDLGRVLLNLYSNAFYAVQQRQQQSSSSYKPQLQVSTSRAEGTVEIRVSDNGMGIPESVKQKIFQPFFTTKPTGEGTGLGLSLSYDIITKGHGGSLTVTSQEGEGTEFRICLPDSLVHVDG
;
A
#
# COMPACT_ATOMS: atom_id res chain seq x y z
N MET A 1 -44.06 74.81 -43.08
CA MET A 1 -44.21 73.75 -44.10
C MET A 1 -42.97 72.89 -44.07
N SER A 2 -43.05 71.73 -43.42
CA SER A 2 -42.26 70.54 -43.76
C SER A 2 -43.23 69.37 -43.61
N ASN A 3 -43.77 68.94 -44.76
CA ASN A 3 -44.57 67.73 -44.87
C ASN A 3 -43.69 66.54 -44.48
N GLU A 4 -43.93 65.95 -43.31
CA GLU A 4 -43.59 64.54 -43.08
C GLU A 4 -44.87 63.72 -43.23
N PRO A 5 -44.86 62.62 -44.01
CA PRO A 5 -46.08 61.92 -44.40
C PRO A 5 -46.36 60.75 -43.44
N PRO A 6 -47.53 60.09 -43.49
CA PRO A 6 -47.94 59.06 -42.52
C PRO A 6 -47.29 57.69 -42.80
N TYR A 7 -45.99 57.66 -43.11
CA TYR A 7 -45.28 56.46 -43.59
C TYR A 7 -44.86 55.49 -42.47
N ASP A 8 -45.03 55.81 -41.18
CA ASP A 8 -44.39 55.05 -40.10
C ASP A 8 -45.08 53.73 -39.73
N SER A 9 -46.37 53.55 -39.99
CA SER A 9 -47.09 52.38 -39.49
C SER A 9 -46.60 51.07 -40.11
N GLU A 10 -46.41 51.01 -41.44
CA GLU A 10 -46.01 49.79 -42.14
C GLU A 10 -44.62 49.30 -41.72
N LEU A 11 -43.67 50.22 -41.52
CA LEU A 11 -42.31 49.89 -41.10
C LEU A 11 -42.27 49.41 -39.64
N ILE A 12 -43.02 50.07 -38.75
CA ILE A 12 -43.13 49.66 -37.34
C ILE A 12 -43.83 48.30 -37.24
N ASP A 13 -44.86 48.04 -38.05
CA ASP A 13 -45.56 46.77 -38.06
C ASP A 13 -44.68 45.63 -38.58
N CYS A 14 -43.83 45.90 -39.58
CA CYS A 14 -42.80 44.94 -40.01
C CYS A 14 -41.80 44.63 -38.88
N PHE A 15 -41.35 45.65 -38.15
CA PHE A 15 -40.47 45.48 -37.00
C PHE A 15 -41.11 44.70 -35.85
N ARG A 16 -42.38 44.98 -35.53
CA ARG A 16 -43.16 44.20 -34.55
C ARG A 16 -43.35 42.76 -35.00
N HIS A 17 -43.62 42.55 -36.28
CA HIS A 17 -43.77 41.21 -36.83
C HIS A 17 -42.48 40.40 -36.66
N PHE A 18 -41.33 40.99 -36.99
CA PHE A 18 -40.01 40.39 -36.74
C PHE A 18 -39.82 40.03 -35.26
N LEU A 19 -40.12 40.95 -34.34
CA LEU A 19 -40.01 40.70 -32.90
C LEU A 19 -40.95 39.61 -32.37
N ASN A 20 -42.17 39.54 -32.91
CA ASN A 20 -43.11 38.47 -32.58
C ASN A 20 -42.57 37.11 -33.01
N LEU A 21 -42.06 37.01 -34.24
CA LEU A 21 -41.47 35.76 -34.73
C LEU A 21 -40.27 35.33 -33.87
N TRP A 22 -39.46 36.30 -33.41
CA TRP A 22 -38.32 36.06 -32.53
C TRP A 22 -38.75 35.62 -31.12
N ALA A 23 -39.81 36.23 -30.56
CA ALA A 23 -40.30 35.91 -29.22
C ALA A 23 -41.03 34.55 -29.15
N GLU A 24 -41.79 34.20 -30.20
CA GLU A 24 -42.58 32.95 -30.26
C GLU A 24 -41.71 31.70 -30.34
N LYS A 25 -40.56 31.79 -31.04
CA LYS A 25 -39.55 30.72 -31.16
C LYS A 25 -40.12 29.36 -31.64
N SER A 26 -41.23 29.34 -32.38
CA SER A 26 -41.84 28.12 -32.93
C SER A 26 -41.19 27.71 -34.25
N ASP A 27 -41.28 26.44 -34.65
CA ASP A 27 -40.77 25.99 -35.97
C ASP A 27 -41.43 26.76 -37.13
N GLN A 28 -42.71 27.12 -36.95
CA GLN A 28 -43.44 27.95 -37.91
C GLN A 28 -42.92 29.38 -37.95
N SER A 29 -42.55 29.96 -36.80
CA SER A 29 -41.97 31.31 -36.76
C SER A 29 -40.58 31.35 -37.41
N MET A 30 -39.79 30.28 -37.31
CA MET A 30 -38.48 30.16 -37.98
C MET A 30 -38.60 30.13 -39.50
N LEU A 31 -39.61 29.42 -40.03
CA LEU A 31 -39.88 29.40 -41.48
C LEU A 31 -40.34 30.78 -41.98
N ALA A 32 -41.21 31.45 -41.23
CA ALA A 32 -41.68 32.80 -41.57
C ALA A 32 -40.55 33.85 -41.49
N MET A 33 -39.58 33.67 -40.58
CA MET A 33 -38.44 34.55 -40.42
C MET A 33 -37.60 34.65 -41.71
N ALA A 34 -37.51 33.56 -42.49
CA ALA A 34 -36.76 33.54 -43.74
C ALA A 34 -37.35 34.45 -44.84
N GLU A 35 -38.64 34.82 -44.73
CA GLU A 35 -39.32 35.75 -45.66
C GLU A 35 -39.14 37.21 -45.26
N VAL A 36 -38.85 37.48 -43.97
CA VAL A 36 -38.69 38.83 -43.42
C VAL A 36 -37.22 39.28 -43.45
N ILE A 37 -36.28 38.34 -43.50
CA ILE A 37 -34.84 38.59 -43.47
C ILE A 37 -34.22 38.50 -44.87
N ALA A 38 -33.40 39.48 -45.24
CA ALA A 38 -32.68 39.50 -46.50
C ALA A 38 -31.57 38.41 -46.53
N PRO A 39 -31.25 37.81 -47.68
CA PRO A 39 -30.21 36.78 -47.78
C PRO A 39 -28.85 37.21 -47.24
N ASP A 40 -28.49 38.48 -47.45
CA ASP A 40 -27.24 39.16 -47.09
C ASP A 40 -27.38 40.01 -45.80
N VAL A 41 -28.30 39.63 -44.91
CA VAL A 41 -28.48 40.32 -43.63
C VAL A 41 -27.18 40.33 -42.82
N THR A 42 -26.94 41.45 -42.13
CA THR A 42 -25.88 41.53 -41.12
C THR A 42 -26.47 41.70 -39.74
N ALA A 43 -25.87 41.09 -38.72
CA ALA A 43 -26.26 41.35 -37.35
C ALA A 43 -25.12 41.38 -36.36
N ILE A 44 -25.34 42.16 -35.30
CA ILE A 44 -24.46 42.22 -34.13
C ILE A 44 -25.31 41.87 -32.91
N GLY A 45 -24.98 40.75 -32.28
CA GLY A 45 -25.62 40.28 -31.06
C GLY A 45 -25.03 40.89 -29.79
N THR A 46 -25.38 40.31 -28.65
CA THR A 46 -24.96 40.82 -27.33
C THR A 46 -23.65 40.16 -26.84
N GLY A 47 -23.22 39.06 -27.46
CA GLY A 47 -21.96 38.38 -27.17
C GLY A 47 -20.73 39.03 -27.82
N ARG A 48 -19.55 38.91 -27.17
CA ARG A 48 -18.28 39.52 -27.61
C ARG A 48 -17.84 39.16 -29.05
N HIS A 49 -18.32 38.05 -29.60
CA HIS A 49 -17.97 37.59 -30.96
C HIS A 49 -19.22 37.19 -31.76
N GLU A 50 -20.36 37.78 -31.45
CA GLU A 50 -21.64 37.43 -32.07
C GLU A 50 -21.92 38.32 -33.28
N PHE A 51 -21.34 37.93 -34.42
CA PHE A 51 -21.55 38.58 -35.71
C PHE A 51 -22.23 37.60 -36.67
N ILE A 52 -23.20 38.13 -37.43
CA ILE A 52 -23.95 37.40 -38.46
C ILE A 52 -23.75 38.13 -39.79
N TYR A 53 -23.50 37.38 -40.86
CA TYR A 53 -23.29 37.92 -42.21
C TYR A 53 -24.18 37.27 -43.27
N SER A 54 -25.08 36.38 -42.89
CA SER A 54 -26.06 35.77 -43.79
C SER A 54 -27.35 35.38 -43.09
N ARG A 55 -28.41 35.20 -43.88
CA ARG A 55 -29.70 34.70 -43.37
C ARG A 55 -29.61 33.31 -42.75
N ASP A 56 -28.76 32.44 -43.27
CA ASP A 56 -28.64 31.07 -42.74
C ASP A 56 -28.00 31.10 -41.34
N GLU A 57 -26.96 31.91 -41.14
CA GLU A 57 -26.35 32.16 -39.82
C GLU A 57 -27.35 32.79 -38.82
N ALA A 58 -28.19 33.71 -39.30
CA ALA A 58 -29.28 34.30 -38.53
C ALA A 58 -30.28 33.24 -38.04
N LEU A 59 -30.76 32.39 -38.94
CA LEU A 59 -31.71 31.33 -38.60
C LEU A 59 -31.09 30.29 -37.64
N ASP A 60 -29.81 29.98 -37.80
CA ASP A 60 -29.09 29.08 -36.89
C ASP A 60 -28.86 29.68 -35.51
N LEU A 61 -28.69 31.00 -35.40
CA LEU A 61 -28.73 31.68 -34.11
C LEU A 61 -30.11 31.51 -33.45
N PHE A 62 -31.19 31.81 -34.15
CA PHE A 62 -32.53 31.71 -33.59
C PHE A 62 -32.91 30.28 -33.19
N LYS A 63 -32.50 29.27 -33.96
CA LYS A 63 -32.66 27.85 -33.57
C LYS A 63 -31.89 27.50 -32.30
N ARG A 64 -30.66 28.01 -32.12
CA ARG A 64 -29.92 27.83 -30.85
C ARG A 64 -30.64 28.51 -29.70
N GLU A 65 -31.22 29.69 -29.93
CA GLU A 65 -32.01 30.42 -28.94
C GLU A 65 -33.33 29.74 -28.54
N GLN A 66 -33.84 28.77 -29.30
CA GLN A 66 -34.99 27.93 -28.91
C GLN A 66 -34.69 27.03 -27.71
N GLN A 67 -33.42 26.72 -27.44
CA GLN A 67 -33.00 25.84 -26.34
C GLN A 67 -32.94 26.57 -24.99
N PHE A 68 -33.05 27.90 -24.99
CA PHE A 68 -33.06 28.73 -23.80
C PHE A 68 -34.49 29.04 -23.34
N PRO A 69 -34.71 29.45 -22.07
CA PRO A 69 -36.06 29.70 -21.55
C PRO A 69 -36.87 30.63 -22.47
N GLN A 70 -38.14 30.30 -22.71
CA GLN A 70 -39.03 31.09 -23.56
C GLN A 70 -39.14 32.53 -23.03
N VAL A 71 -39.17 33.49 -23.96
CA VAL A 71 -39.57 34.86 -23.65
C VAL A 71 -41.06 34.81 -23.29
N LEU A 72 -41.41 35.12 -22.04
CA LEU A 72 -42.81 35.06 -21.58
C LEU A 72 -43.64 36.19 -22.18
N ALA A 73 -43.02 37.36 -22.32
CA ALA A 73 -43.59 38.55 -22.94
C ALA A 73 -42.47 39.55 -23.25
N TYR A 74 -42.69 40.39 -24.27
CA TYR A 74 -41.86 41.57 -24.49
C TYR A 74 -42.73 42.82 -24.63
N LYS A 75 -42.17 43.97 -24.26
CA LYS A 75 -42.80 45.28 -24.40
C LYS A 75 -41.85 46.23 -25.12
N LEU A 76 -42.32 46.81 -26.21
CA LEU A 76 -41.61 47.89 -26.91
C LEU A 76 -41.76 49.21 -26.15
N LEU A 77 -40.65 49.88 -25.92
CA LEU A 77 -40.50 51.16 -25.25
C LEU A 77 -39.75 52.12 -26.20
N ASN A 78 -40.08 53.42 -26.16
CA ASN A 78 -39.33 54.49 -26.84
C ASN A 78 -38.93 54.17 -28.30
N ILE A 79 -39.91 53.83 -29.15
CA ILE A 79 -39.65 53.56 -30.57
C ILE A 79 -39.36 54.87 -31.30
N THR A 80 -38.29 54.87 -32.09
CA THR A 80 -37.92 55.93 -33.03
C THR A 80 -37.72 55.35 -34.42
N THR A 81 -38.15 56.09 -35.43
CA THR A 81 -38.14 55.66 -36.82
C THR A 81 -37.54 56.75 -37.70
N ARG A 82 -36.81 56.33 -38.74
CA ARG A 82 -36.37 57.20 -39.83
C ARG A 82 -36.49 56.43 -41.13
N GLN A 83 -37.10 57.01 -42.14
CA GLN A 83 -37.27 56.32 -43.41
C GLN A 83 -37.14 57.23 -44.63
N THR A 84 -36.83 56.59 -45.75
CA THR A 84 -36.79 57.14 -47.11
C THR A 84 -37.71 56.29 -47.99
N SER A 85 -37.75 56.55 -49.29
CA SER A 85 -38.54 55.73 -50.23
C SER A 85 -38.11 54.26 -50.30
N THR A 86 -36.86 53.95 -49.94
CA THR A 86 -36.27 52.61 -50.12
C THR A 86 -35.68 52.02 -48.85
N THR A 87 -35.40 52.82 -47.81
CA THR A 87 -34.72 52.36 -46.60
C THR A 87 -35.41 52.90 -45.36
N GLY A 88 -35.60 52.05 -44.36
CA GLY A 88 -36.19 52.38 -43.07
C GLY A 88 -35.28 51.94 -41.92
N ILE A 89 -35.21 52.73 -40.86
CA ILE A 89 -34.46 52.44 -39.64
C ILE A 89 -35.46 52.51 -38.49
N VAL A 90 -35.49 51.47 -37.66
CA VAL A 90 -36.28 51.41 -36.45
C VAL A 90 -35.34 51.17 -35.27
N SER A 91 -35.35 52.06 -34.30
CA SER A 91 -34.61 51.90 -33.04
C SER A 91 -35.60 51.94 -31.89
N GLY A 92 -35.54 50.97 -30.99
CA GLY A 92 -36.41 50.89 -29.83
C GLY A 92 -35.71 50.26 -28.64
N ASP A 93 -36.23 50.57 -27.46
CA ASP A 93 -35.89 49.84 -26.23
C ASP A 93 -36.94 48.74 -26.03
N ILE A 94 -36.53 47.57 -25.58
CA ILE A 94 -37.38 46.38 -25.42
C ILE A 94 -37.17 45.87 -24.00
N GLU A 95 -38.27 45.73 -23.27
CA GLU A 95 -38.31 45.05 -21.99
C GLU A 95 -38.75 43.60 -22.23
N VAL A 96 -37.90 42.64 -21.87
CA VAL A 96 -38.11 41.21 -22.09
C VAL A 96 -38.26 40.52 -20.74
N SER A 97 -39.37 39.79 -20.54
CA SER A 97 -39.61 39.00 -19.33
C SER A 97 -39.15 37.56 -19.54
N VAL A 98 -38.19 37.11 -18.72
CA VAL A 98 -37.59 35.77 -18.81
C VAL A 98 -37.79 35.01 -17.49
N PRO A 99 -38.24 33.75 -17.51
CA PRO A 99 -38.39 32.95 -16.30
C PRO A 99 -37.02 32.43 -15.80
N VAL A 100 -36.77 32.58 -14.50
CA VAL A 100 -35.63 31.96 -13.80
C VAL A 100 -36.17 31.28 -12.54
N GLU A 101 -36.11 29.95 -12.52
CA GLU A 101 -36.65 29.11 -11.44
C GLU A 101 -38.14 29.40 -11.13
N LYS A 102 -38.44 30.04 -9.98
CA LYS A 102 -39.82 30.35 -9.53
C LYS A 102 -40.25 31.79 -9.79
N ASN A 103 -39.38 32.64 -10.35
CA ASN A 103 -39.63 34.07 -10.55
C ASN A 103 -39.42 34.48 -12.02
N SER A 104 -39.93 35.66 -12.41
CA SER A 104 -39.62 36.31 -13.68
C SER A 104 -38.61 37.45 -13.47
N HIS A 105 -37.68 37.60 -14.40
CA HIS A 105 -36.73 38.72 -14.45
C HIS A 105 -36.94 39.54 -15.71
N LEU A 106 -36.88 40.87 -15.56
CA LEU A 106 -36.95 41.81 -16.67
C LEU A 106 -35.54 42.10 -17.19
N ILE A 107 -35.37 42.00 -18.50
CA ILE A 107 -34.14 42.34 -19.21
C ILE A 107 -34.44 43.51 -20.14
N TYR A 108 -33.66 44.59 -20.03
CA TYR A 108 -33.74 45.73 -20.92
C TYR A 108 -32.73 45.57 -22.06
N VAL A 109 -33.21 45.72 -23.28
CA VAL A 109 -32.41 45.59 -24.48
C VAL A 109 -32.70 46.76 -25.41
N ARG A 110 -31.66 47.35 -25.99
CA ARG A 110 -31.83 48.27 -27.11
C ARG A 110 -31.64 47.53 -28.42
N GLN A 111 -32.60 47.69 -29.32
CA GLN A 111 -32.55 47.13 -30.64
C GLN A 111 -32.57 48.23 -31.70
N THR A 112 -31.74 48.08 -32.72
CA THR A 112 -31.82 48.86 -33.95
C THR A 112 -31.91 47.92 -35.13
N ALA A 113 -32.88 48.13 -36.01
CA ALA A 113 -33.13 47.34 -37.19
C ALA A 113 -33.19 48.25 -38.41
N VAL A 114 -32.57 47.82 -39.51
CA VAL A 114 -32.57 48.51 -40.80
C VAL A 114 -33.26 47.63 -41.81
N PHE A 115 -34.21 48.23 -42.53
CA PHE A 115 -35.04 47.57 -43.52
C PHE A 115 -34.83 48.21 -44.88
N GLU A 116 -34.90 47.39 -45.93
CA GLU A 116 -34.95 47.82 -47.33
C GLU A 116 -36.30 47.46 -47.94
N LYS A 117 -36.85 48.36 -48.76
CA LYS A 117 -38.12 48.13 -49.46
C LYS A 117 -37.86 47.45 -50.79
N VAL A 118 -38.06 46.13 -50.83
CA VAL A 118 -37.96 45.33 -52.06
C VAL A 118 -39.35 45.18 -52.68
N LYS A 119 -39.55 45.79 -53.86
CA LYS A 119 -40.85 45.94 -54.53
C LYS A 119 -41.85 46.69 -53.64
N THR A 120 -42.69 45.97 -52.90
CA THR A 120 -43.73 46.52 -52.00
C THR A 120 -43.57 46.06 -50.55
N LYS A 121 -42.55 45.26 -50.24
CA LYS A 121 -42.34 44.68 -48.90
C LYS A 121 -41.06 45.22 -48.26
N TRP A 122 -41.12 45.47 -46.96
CA TRP A 122 -39.94 45.74 -46.15
C TRP A 122 -39.25 44.42 -45.79
N VAL A 123 -37.94 44.38 -45.93
CA VAL A 123 -37.09 43.22 -45.62
C VAL A 123 -35.96 43.69 -44.71
N LEU A 124 -35.67 42.95 -43.65
CA LEU A 124 -34.62 43.26 -42.68
C LEU A 124 -33.24 42.98 -43.29
N ILE A 125 -32.42 44.02 -43.40
CA ILE A 125 -31.05 43.96 -43.96
C ILE A 125 -29.97 44.10 -42.90
N HIS A 126 -30.29 44.70 -41.75
CA HIS A 126 -29.37 44.75 -40.61
C HIS A 126 -30.12 44.79 -39.28
N TRP A 127 -29.59 44.15 -38.24
CA TRP A 127 -29.99 44.46 -36.87
C TRP A 127 -28.82 44.47 -35.90
N HIS A 128 -28.99 45.24 -34.83
CA HIS A 128 -28.05 45.30 -33.72
C HIS A 128 -28.83 45.27 -32.43
N MET A 129 -28.42 44.36 -31.55
CA MET A 129 -28.98 44.19 -30.22
C MET A 129 -27.90 44.47 -29.19
N SER A 130 -28.17 45.38 -28.26
CA SER A 130 -27.25 45.73 -27.19
C SER A 130 -27.96 45.76 -25.86
N VAL A 131 -27.28 45.29 -24.82
CA VAL A 131 -27.74 45.50 -23.44
C VAL A 131 -27.10 46.82 -22.99
N PRO A 132 -27.88 47.79 -22.51
CA PRO A 132 -27.29 49.01 -21.95
C PRO A 132 -26.33 48.60 -20.84
N LEU A 133 -25.06 49.03 -20.96
CA LEU A 133 -24.13 49.02 -19.83
C LEU A 133 -24.76 49.90 -18.76
N THR A 134 -25.36 49.29 -17.73
CA THR A 134 -25.83 50.00 -16.55
C THR A 134 -24.62 50.61 -15.86
N ARG A 135 -24.26 51.84 -16.24
CA ARG A 135 -23.45 52.71 -15.39
C ARG A 135 -24.37 53.06 -14.22
N GLN A 136 -24.14 52.36 -13.12
CA GLN A 136 -24.88 52.39 -11.86
C GLN A 136 -25.26 53.83 -11.46
N ALA A 137 -26.55 54.13 -11.60
CA ALA A 137 -27.20 55.22 -10.90
C ALA A 137 -28.45 54.61 -10.26
N ASN A 138 -28.31 54.28 -8.98
CA ASN A 138 -29.35 54.01 -7.98
C ASN A 138 -30.41 52.92 -8.33
N ASP A 139 -30.55 51.95 -7.42
CA ASP A 139 -31.65 50.97 -7.33
C ASP A 139 -31.45 49.53 -7.86
N GLU A 140 -30.26 48.93 -7.66
CA GLU A 140 -30.16 47.45 -7.54
C GLU A 140 -29.45 47.03 -6.25
N THR A 141 -30.11 47.23 -5.11
CA THR A 141 -29.72 46.67 -3.81
C THR A 141 -29.79 45.13 -3.80
N PHE A 142 -30.55 44.51 -4.71
CA PHE A 142 -30.91 43.09 -4.62
C PHE A 142 -29.78 42.11 -4.92
N ARG A 143 -28.92 42.37 -5.91
CA ARG A 143 -27.85 41.42 -6.32
C ARG A 143 -26.65 41.41 -5.37
N ILE A 144 -26.26 42.59 -4.85
CA ILE A 144 -25.17 42.69 -3.87
C ILE A 144 -25.61 42.13 -2.52
N GLU A 145 -26.85 42.39 -2.10
CA GLU A 145 -27.36 41.85 -0.84
C GLU A 145 -27.53 40.32 -0.92
N ALA A 146 -28.02 39.79 -2.04
CA ALA A 146 -28.08 38.34 -2.27
C ALA A 146 -26.68 37.69 -2.27
N LEU A 147 -25.67 38.33 -2.87
CA LEU A 147 -24.28 37.86 -2.83
C LEU A 147 -23.70 37.90 -1.42
N LYS A 148 -23.97 38.95 -0.64
CA LYS A 148 -23.54 39.05 0.76
C LYS A 148 -24.16 37.96 1.63
N VAL A 149 -25.46 37.74 1.50
CA VAL A 149 -26.17 36.66 2.21
C VAL A 149 -25.55 35.31 1.86
N LYS A 150 -25.30 35.05 0.57
CA LYS A 150 -24.69 33.79 0.13
C LYS A 150 -23.24 33.62 0.61
N ASN A 151 -22.46 34.71 0.69
CA ASN A 151 -21.12 34.68 1.27
C ASN A 151 -21.15 34.40 2.78
N GLN A 152 -22.09 35.00 3.52
CA GLN A 152 -22.28 34.69 4.94
C GLN A 152 -22.70 33.23 5.16
N GLU A 153 -23.58 32.70 4.31
CA GLU A 153 -23.93 31.27 4.33
C GLU A 153 -22.74 30.37 4.06
N LEU A 154 -21.88 30.71 3.09
CA LEU A 154 -20.65 30.00 2.77
C LEU A 154 -19.65 30.06 3.94
N GLU A 155 -19.44 31.23 4.54
CA GLU A 155 -18.56 31.40 5.70
C GLU A 155 -19.04 30.54 6.88
N GLN A 156 -20.34 30.53 7.15
CA GLN A 156 -20.92 29.66 8.18
C GLN A 156 -20.76 28.17 7.84
N LEU A 157 -20.91 27.79 6.56
CA LEU A 157 -20.73 26.41 6.12
C LEU A 157 -19.27 25.97 6.29
N VAL A 158 -18.32 26.80 5.87
CA VAL A 158 -16.88 26.55 6.03
C VAL A 158 -16.54 26.43 7.50
N ALA A 159 -16.99 27.35 8.36
CA ALA A 159 -16.75 27.27 9.79
C ALA A 159 -17.27 25.95 10.40
N ARG A 160 -18.49 25.52 10.02
CA ARG A 160 -19.04 24.23 10.45
C ARG A 160 -18.20 23.04 9.94
N CYS A 161 -17.80 23.05 8.67
CA CYS A 161 -16.97 22.00 8.09
C CYS A 161 -15.61 21.91 8.77
N THR A 162 -14.96 23.04 9.06
CA THR A 162 -13.66 23.08 9.75
C THR A 162 -13.76 22.47 11.14
N VAL A 163 -14.78 22.83 11.93
CA VAL A 163 -14.99 22.24 13.27
C VAL A 163 -15.26 20.74 13.18
N LEU A 164 -16.06 20.29 12.21
CA LEU A 164 -16.34 18.86 12.01
C LEU A 164 -15.08 18.09 11.63
N LEU A 165 -14.27 18.61 10.70
CA LEU A 165 -13.01 18.00 10.26
C LEU A 165 -12.02 17.90 11.41
N GLN A 166 -11.90 18.93 12.23
CA GLN A 166 -10.99 18.93 13.37
C GLN A 166 -11.41 17.89 14.41
N ARG A 167 -12.71 17.79 14.71
CA ARG A 167 -13.24 16.73 15.58
C ARG A 167 -13.01 15.34 15.00
N LYS A 168 -13.17 15.16 13.69
CA LYS A 168 -12.91 13.88 13.02
C LYS A 168 -11.43 13.51 13.04
N ALA A 169 -10.54 14.49 12.89
CA ALA A 169 -9.10 14.28 13.00
C ALA A 169 -8.71 13.84 14.41
N GLU A 170 -9.25 14.48 15.45
CA GLU A 170 -9.02 14.09 16.85
C GLU A 170 -9.57 12.69 17.17
N GLU A 171 -10.78 12.37 16.70
CA GLU A 171 -11.37 11.02 16.83
C GLU A 171 -10.52 9.96 16.15
N LEU A 172 -10.00 10.27 14.94
CA LEU A 172 -9.14 9.38 14.19
C LEU A 172 -7.81 9.16 14.93
N GLU A 173 -7.17 10.24 15.38
CA GLU A 173 -5.90 10.19 16.09
C GLU A 173 -6.01 9.32 17.36
N GLN A 174 -7.04 9.54 18.17
CA GLN A 174 -7.33 8.73 19.35
C GLN A 174 -7.59 7.26 19.00
N SER A 175 -8.32 6.99 17.91
CA SER A 175 -8.55 5.62 17.44
C SER A 175 -7.25 4.94 17.05
N THR A 176 -6.37 5.60 16.29
CA THR A 176 -5.04 5.07 15.95
C THR A 176 -4.17 4.81 17.17
N GLN A 177 -4.16 5.72 18.15
CA GLN A 177 -3.39 5.52 19.39
C GLN A 177 -3.92 4.32 20.19
N ARG A 178 -5.25 4.17 20.31
CA ARG A 178 -5.86 2.98 20.93
C ARG A 178 -5.53 1.70 20.18
N LEU A 179 -5.54 1.74 18.84
CA LEU A 179 -5.22 0.58 18.02
C LEU A 179 -3.78 0.12 18.25
N LYS A 180 -2.82 1.06 18.22
CA LYS A 180 -1.41 0.80 18.51
C LYS A 180 -1.21 0.20 19.91
N ALA A 181 -1.78 0.84 20.93
CA ALA A 181 -1.66 0.34 22.31
C ALA A 181 -2.29 -1.06 22.49
N THR A 182 -3.42 -1.31 21.83
CA THR A 182 -4.08 -2.63 21.86
C THR A 182 -3.24 -3.68 21.14
N GLN A 183 -2.64 -3.34 20.00
CA GLN A 183 -1.76 -4.24 19.24
C GLN A 183 -0.51 -4.61 20.05
N GLU A 184 0.11 -3.66 20.73
CA GLU A 184 1.23 -3.92 21.64
C GLU A 184 0.84 -4.85 22.80
N GLN A 185 -0.33 -4.61 23.42
CA GLN A 185 -0.85 -5.49 24.47
C GLN A 185 -1.14 -6.92 23.97
N LEU A 186 -1.68 -7.06 22.75
CA LEU A 186 -1.95 -8.35 22.15
C LEU A 186 -0.64 -9.10 21.85
N MET A 187 0.36 -8.44 21.27
CA MET A 187 1.69 -9.02 21.07
C MET A 187 2.30 -9.50 22.39
N GLN A 188 2.16 -8.73 23.46
CA GLN A 188 2.70 -9.12 24.77
C GLN A 188 1.96 -10.31 25.39
N LYS A 189 0.64 -10.40 25.20
CA LYS A 189 -0.16 -11.56 25.63
C LYS A 189 0.16 -12.81 24.83
N GLU A 190 0.30 -12.69 23.51
CA GLU A 190 0.71 -13.79 22.64
C GLU A 190 2.11 -14.30 23.03
N LYS A 191 3.04 -13.39 23.34
CA LYS A 191 4.37 -13.72 23.87
C LYS A 191 4.28 -14.53 25.17
N MET A 192 3.44 -14.11 26.11
CA MET A 192 3.25 -14.83 27.37
C MET A 192 2.58 -16.19 27.18
N ALA A 193 1.63 -16.30 26.25
CA ALA A 193 0.95 -17.55 25.94
C ALA A 193 1.89 -18.57 25.26
N SER A 194 2.64 -18.13 24.23
CA SER A 194 3.67 -18.94 23.55
C SER A 194 4.76 -19.38 24.52
N LEU A 195 5.21 -18.47 25.41
CA LEU A 195 6.15 -18.84 26.46
C LEU A 195 5.52 -19.84 27.44
N GLY A 196 4.25 -19.67 27.82
CA GLY A 196 3.55 -20.52 28.77
C GLY A 196 3.42 -21.99 28.34
N GLU A 197 3.11 -22.23 27.06
CA GLU A 197 3.01 -23.59 26.50
C GLU A 197 4.38 -24.29 26.47
N LEU A 198 5.46 -23.53 26.22
CA LEU A 198 6.84 -24.03 26.26
C LEU A 198 7.39 -24.15 27.69
N THR A 199 6.92 -23.35 28.65
CA THR A 199 7.52 -23.23 30.00
C THR A 199 7.47 -24.55 30.78
N ALA A 200 6.38 -25.31 30.67
CA ALA A 200 6.25 -26.59 31.37
C ALA A 200 7.20 -27.66 30.80
N GLY A 201 7.35 -27.73 29.48
CA GLY A 201 8.31 -28.63 28.82
C GLY A 201 9.76 -28.23 29.11
N ILE A 202 10.08 -26.93 29.04
CA ILE A 202 11.42 -26.42 29.31
C ILE A 202 11.84 -26.65 30.75
N ALA A 203 10.96 -26.38 31.72
CA ALA A 203 11.29 -26.60 33.12
C ALA A 203 11.67 -28.07 33.37
N HIS A 204 10.88 -29.00 32.83
CA HIS A 204 11.16 -30.43 32.91
C HIS A 204 12.47 -30.81 32.19
N GLU A 205 12.74 -30.21 31.03
CA GLU A 205 13.97 -30.48 30.26
C GLU A 205 15.24 -29.84 30.83
N ILE A 206 15.14 -28.75 31.58
CA ILE A 206 16.24 -28.18 32.36
C ILE A 206 16.48 -28.99 33.63
N GLN A 207 15.40 -29.46 34.27
CA GLN A 207 15.49 -30.24 35.49
C GLN A 207 16.20 -31.58 35.26
N ASN A 208 16.00 -32.21 34.10
CA ASN A 208 16.67 -33.45 33.73
C ASN A 208 18.22 -33.39 33.80
N PRO A 209 18.92 -32.52 33.05
CA PRO A 209 20.38 -32.40 33.17
C PRO A 209 20.83 -31.93 34.55
N LEU A 210 20.07 -31.08 35.26
CA LEU A 210 20.43 -30.66 36.62
C LEU A 210 20.41 -31.84 37.60
N ASN A 211 19.45 -32.75 37.48
CA ASN A 211 19.40 -33.97 38.29
C ASN A 211 20.63 -34.86 38.03
N PHE A 212 21.06 -35.00 36.76
CA PHE A 212 22.28 -35.74 36.45
C PHE A 212 23.53 -35.06 37.03
N VAL A 213 23.65 -33.74 36.93
CA VAL A 213 24.74 -32.98 37.56
C VAL A 213 24.79 -33.24 39.06
N HIS A 214 23.64 -33.20 39.72
CA HIS A 214 23.53 -33.46 41.16
C HIS A 214 23.94 -34.90 41.50
N ASN A 215 23.32 -35.90 40.89
CA ASN A 215 23.58 -37.32 41.17
C ASN A 215 25.05 -37.69 40.94
N PHE A 216 25.66 -37.28 39.81
CA PHE A 216 27.07 -37.58 39.57
C PHE A 216 28.00 -36.84 40.53
N SER A 217 27.60 -35.66 41.03
CA SER A 217 28.38 -34.95 42.06
C SER A 217 28.31 -35.66 43.42
N GLU A 218 27.15 -36.22 43.78
CA GLU A 218 27.00 -37.05 44.99
C GLU A 218 27.85 -38.32 44.88
N VAL A 219 27.75 -39.06 43.78
CA VAL A 219 28.57 -40.26 43.55
C VAL A 219 30.07 -39.93 43.55
N CYS A 220 30.50 -38.81 42.96
CA CYS A 220 31.90 -38.38 43.07
C CYS A 220 32.34 -38.15 44.52
N THR A 221 31.45 -37.65 45.38
CA THR A 221 31.75 -37.44 46.80
C THR A 221 31.94 -38.79 47.51
N GLU A 222 31.04 -39.75 47.27
CA GLU A 222 31.14 -41.11 47.81
C GLU A 222 32.43 -41.81 47.34
N LEU A 223 32.76 -41.76 46.04
CA LEU A 223 33.98 -42.37 45.50
C LEU A 223 35.26 -41.74 46.07
N LEU A 224 35.25 -40.43 46.35
CA LEU A 224 36.38 -39.74 46.97
C LEU A 224 36.51 -40.07 48.47
N GLU A 225 35.39 -40.32 49.16
CA GLU A 225 35.39 -40.83 50.54
C GLU A 225 35.93 -42.26 50.59
N GLU A 226 35.48 -43.15 49.70
CA GLU A 226 36.02 -44.52 49.58
C GLU A 226 37.52 -44.52 49.25
N LEU A 227 37.97 -43.62 48.37
CA LEU A 227 39.39 -43.44 48.07
C LEU A 227 40.18 -42.97 49.30
N ALA A 228 39.62 -42.05 50.08
CA ALA A 228 40.26 -41.54 51.29
C ALA A 228 40.37 -42.63 52.38
N ASP A 229 39.38 -43.50 52.49
CA ASP A 229 39.39 -44.65 53.40
C ASP A 229 40.41 -45.71 52.96
N GLU A 230 40.50 -46.01 51.66
CA GLU A 230 41.51 -46.93 51.11
C GLU A 230 42.94 -46.42 51.38
N GLN A 231 43.17 -45.13 51.20
CA GLN A 231 44.48 -44.50 51.46
C GLN A 231 44.92 -44.56 52.93
N GLN A 232 43.99 -44.76 53.87
CA GLN A 232 44.29 -44.90 55.30
C GLN A 232 44.61 -46.34 55.72
N LYS A 233 44.39 -47.33 54.85
CA LYS A 233 44.69 -48.74 55.15
C LYS A 233 46.20 -49.00 55.17
N ALA A 234 46.62 -49.94 56.03
CA ALA A 234 48.02 -50.35 56.14
C ALA A 234 48.51 -51.11 54.90
N GLU A 235 47.62 -51.88 54.27
CA GLU A 235 47.81 -52.49 52.95
C GLU A 235 46.80 -51.85 52.00
N ARG A 236 47.30 -51.12 51.00
CA ARG A 236 46.50 -50.37 50.02
C ARG A 236 46.31 -51.20 48.76
N ASP A 237 45.10 -51.21 48.22
CA ASP A 237 44.80 -51.76 46.91
C ASP A 237 44.98 -50.70 45.81
N SER A 238 46.13 -50.75 45.14
CA SER A 238 46.45 -49.79 44.06
C SER A 238 45.53 -49.91 42.84
N ASP A 239 44.93 -51.08 42.60
CA ASP A 239 44.04 -51.28 41.46
C ASP A 239 42.68 -50.63 41.76
N LEU A 240 42.17 -50.80 42.98
CA LEU A 240 40.94 -50.15 43.45
C LEU A 240 41.07 -48.61 43.46
N GLU A 241 42.18 -48.06 43.94
CA GLU A 241 42.40 -46.60 43.91
C GLU A 241 42.38 -46.05 42.47
N THR A 242 42.93 -46.81 41.53
CA THR A 242 42.95 -46.42 40.11
C THR A 242 41.57 -46.49 39.48
N GLU A 243 40.77 -47.49 39.84
CA GLU A 243 39.36 -47.63 39.45
C GLU A 243 38.52 -46.44 39.96
N LEU A 244 38.57 -46.16 41.27
CA LEU A 244 37.85 -45.04 41.89
C LEU A 244 38.18 -43.69 41.25
N LEU A 245 39.47 -43.41 41.02
CA LEU A 245 39.90 -42.18 40.33
C LEU A 245 39.42 -42.13 38.86
N THR A 246 39.35 -43.27 38.20
CA THR A 246 38.83 -43.37 36.82
C THR A 246 37.34 -43.06 36.79
N ASP A 247 36.57 -43.61 37.72
CA ASP A 247 35.13 -43.39 37.84
C ASP A 247 34.80 -41.93 38.19
N VAL A 248 35.56 -41.32 39.10
CA VAL A 248 35.44 -39.87 39.41
C VAL A 248 35.66 -39.04 38.14
N ARG A 249 36.71 -39.36 37.36
CA ARG A 249 37.00 -38.66 36.10
C ARG A 249 35.86 -38.81 35.10
N GLU A 250 35.30 -40.01 34.93
CA GLU A 250 34.16 -40.23 34.06
C GLU A 250 32.92 -39.46 34.50
N ASN A 251 32.63 -39.46 35.80
CA ASN A 251 31.50 -38.72 36.36
C ASN A 251 31.67 -37.20 36.18
N LEU A 252 32.88 -36.65 36.34
CA LEU A 252 33.17 -35.26 36.03
C LEU A 252 32.93 -34.92 34.55
N HIS A 253 33.29 -35.81 33.62
CA HIS A 253 32.96 -35.63 32.20
C HIS A 253 31.44 -35.59 31.96
N LYS A 254 30.68 -36.48 32.62
CA LYS A 254 29.21 -36.48 32.55
C LYS A 254 28.61 -35.20 33.14
N ILE A 255 29.13 -34.68 34.25
CA ILE A 255 28.69 -33.41 34.86
C ILE A 255 28.87 -32.25 33.87
N VAL A 256 30.05 -32.10 33.28
CA VAL A 256 30.33 -31.04 32.30
C VAL A 256 29.35 -31.13 31.12
N HIS A 257 29.14 -32.35 30.61
CA HIS A 257 28.22 -32.60 29.51
C HIS A 257 26.77 -32.19 29.83
N HIS A 258 26.24 -32.59 30.99
CA HIS A 258 24.88 -32.22 31.38
C HIS A 258 24.75 -30.74 31.73
N SER A 259 25.78 -30.10 32.29
CA SER A 259 25.79 -28.65 32.54
C SER A 259 25.77 -27.82 31.25
N GLN A 260 26.54 -28.24 30.24
CA GLN A 260 26.49 -27.64 28.91
C GLN A 260 25.11 -27.78 28.27
N ARG A 261 24.45 -28.94 28.45
CA ARG A 261 23.06 -29.14 28.00
C ARG A 261 22.12 -28.13 28.64
N ALA A 262 22.11 -28.03 29.97
CA ALA A 262 21.23 -27.08 30.68
C ALA A 262 21.44 -25.64 30.18
N SER A 263 22.71 -25.24 30.01
CA SER A 263 23.08 -23.93 29.47
C SER A 263 22.57 -23.70 28.05
N SER A 264 22.66 -24.72 27.18
CA SER A 264 22.19 -24.66 25.79
C SER A 264 20.66 -24.53 25.69
N ILE A 265 19.92 -25.21 26.58
CA ILE A 265 18.45 -25.12 26.67
C ILE A 265 18.04 -23.70 27.07
N VAL A 266 18.67 -23.14 28.13
CA VAL A 266 18.40 -21.76 28.58
C VAL A 266 18.73 -20.75 27.48
N ARG A 267 19.86 -20.91 26.80
CA ARG A 267 20.23 -20.03 25.67
C ARG A 267 19.21 -20.10 24.55
N SER A 268 18.78 -21.30 24.16
CA SER A 268 17.80 -21.50 23.09
C SER A 268 16.42 -20.94 23.49
N MET A 269 16.02 -21.08 24.76
CA MET A 269 14.81 -20.45 25.30
C MET A 269 14.88 -18.93 25.20
N LEU A 270 16.01 -18.32 25.57
CA LEU A 270 16.21 -16.88 25.46
C LEU A 270 16.20 -16.41 24.00
N GLU A 271 16.76 -17.20 23.09
CA GLU A 271 16.71 -16.95 21.65
C GLU A 271 15.26 -17.03 21.14
N HIS A 272 14.46 -18.00 21.59
CA HIS A 272 13.04 -18.12 21.22
C HIS A 272 12.16 -17.03 21.86
N SER A 273 12.51 -16.54 23.05
CA SER A 273 11.80 -15.47 23.77
C SER A 273 12.12 -14.06 23.24
N ARG A 274 13.25 -13.90 22.55
CA ARG A 274 13.56 -12.67 21.82
C ARG A 274 12.59 -12.58 20.65
N ALA A 275 11.62 -11.67 20.78
CA ALA A 275 10.75 -11.29 19.69
C ALA A 275 11.62 -10.88 18.48
N SER A 276 11.18 -11.24 17.30
CA SER A 276 11.54 -10.62 16.03
C SER A 276 11.16 -9.14 16.09
N VAL A 277 12.00 -8.31 16.72
CA VAL A 277 11.85 -6.84 16.77
C VAL A 277 12.53 -6.20 15.54
N GLY A 278 13.07 -7.02 14.63
CA GLY A 278 13.67 -6.49 13.42
C GLY A 278 12.60 -5.93 12.50
N GLU A 279 12.80 -4.70 12.05
CA GLU A 279 11.98 -4.11 11.00
C GLU A 279 12.34 -4.78 9.67
N SER A 280 11.32 -4.99 8.82
CA SER A 280 11.52 -5.45 7.45
C SER A 280 12.15 -4.34 6.63
N HIS A 281 13.25 -4.65 5.96
CA HIS A 281 13.91 -3.73 5.05
C HIS A 281 14.41 -4.43 3.79
N PRO A 282 14.61 -3.67 2.68
CA PRO A 282 15.24 -4.18 1.47
C PRO A 282 16.64 -4.72 1.78
N THR A 283 16.83 -6.02 1.59
CA THR A 283 18.05 -6.74 1.97
C THR A 283 18.66 -7.43 0.76
N ASP A 284 19.98 -7.32 0.59
CA ASP A 284 20.73 -8.14 -0.36
C ASP A 284 20.83 -9.57 0.18
N LEU A 285 19.95 -10.43 -0.32
CA LEU A 285 19.84 -11.78 0.19
C LEU A 285 21.05 -12.64 -0.17
N ASN A 286 21.68 -12.41 -1.33
CA ASN A 286 22.86 -13.16 -1.74
C ASN A 286 24.03 -12.87 -0.79
N ALA A 287 24.25 -11.59 -0.47
CA ALA A 287 25.28 -11.19 0.48
C ALA A 287 25.03 -11.79 1.87
N LEU A 288 23.78 -11.73 2.36
CA LEU A 288 23.40 -12.29 3.66
C LEU A 288 23.63 -13.81 3.73
N VAL A 289 23.18 -14.53 2.71
CA VAL A 289 23.30 -16.00 2.60
C VAL A 289 24.78 -16.41 2.59
N ASP A 290 25.65 -15.71 1.85
CA ASP A 290 27.09 -15.98 1.80
C ASP A 290 27.80 -15.62 3.11
N GLU A 291 27.48 -14.47 3.72
CA GLU A 291 28.07 -14.02 4.99
C GLU A 291 27.86 -15.07 6.08
N TYR A 292 26.61 -15.49 6.29
CA TYR A 292 26.29 -16.46 7.32
C TYR A 292 26.81 -17.86 7.02
N LEU A 293 26.97 -18.23 5.74
CA LEU A 293 27.59 -19.49 5.34
C LEU A 293 29.06 -19.52 5.77
N ARG A 294 29.80 -18.45 5.46
CA ARG A 294 31.21 -18.30 5.86
C ARG A 294 31.33 -18.24 7.37
N LEU A 295 30.46 -17.49 8.05
CA LEU A 295 30.47 -17.37 9.51
C LEU A 295 30.29 -18.74 10.19
N ALA A 296 29.30 -19.53 9.76
CA ALA A 296 29.07 -20.87 10.29
C ALA A 296 30.27 -21.80 10.03
N TYR A 297 30.83 -21.77 8.82
CA TYR A 297 31.97 -22.60 8.45
C TYR A 297 33.24 -22.26 9.26
N HIS A 298 33.57 -20.97 9.38
CA HIS A 298 34.72 -20.52 10.18
C HIS A 298 34.50 -20.77 11.67
N GLY A 299 33.28 -20.59 12.17
CA GLY A 299 32.93 -20.90 13.56
C GLY A 299 33.18 -22.37 13.91
N LEU A 300 32.86 -23.29 13.00
CA LEU A 300 33.14 -24.71 13.20
C LEU A 300 34.64 -25.03 13.11
N ARG A 301 35.35 -24.47 12.11
CA ARG A 301 36.80 -24.68 11.96
C ARG A 301 37.64 -24.11 13.10
N ALA A 302 37.14 -23.06 13.78
CA ALA A 302 37.78 -22.52 14.97
C ALA A 302 37.75 -23.52 16.14
N LYS A 303 36.70 -24.35 16.23
CA LYS A 303 36.57 -25.43 17.22
C LYS A 303 37.32 -26.68 16.80
N ASP A 304 37.23 -27.04 15.53
CA ASP A 304 37.88 -28.21 14.93
C ASP A 304 38.64 -27.83 13.66
N LYS A 305 39.96 -27.67 13.78
CA LYS A 305 40.83 -27.27 12.65
C LYS A 305 40.89 -28.34 11.55
N SER A 306 40.55 -29.59 11.85
CA SER A 306 40.60 -30.71 10.91
C SER A 306 39.37 -30.76 9.99
N PHE A 307 38.27 -30.10 10.39
CA PHE A 307 37.05 -30.06 9.61
C PHE A 307 37.25 -29.36 8.27
N ASN A 308 36.88 -30.05 7.19
CA ASN A 308 36.86 -29.53 5.84
C ASN A 308 35.58 -29.96 5.12
N CYS A 309 34.87 -28.99 4.57
CA CYS A 309 33.67 -29.18 3.76
C CYS A 309 33.80 -28.35 2.48
N GLN A 310 33.49 -28.95 1.34
CA GLN A 310 33.45 -28.25 0.07
C GLN A 310 32.15 -27.44 0.00
N LEU A 311 32.29 -26.12 -0.05
CA LEU A 311 31.17 -25.19 -0.16
C LEU A 311 30.96 -24.84 -1.64
N THR A 312 29.74 -25.03 -2.14
CA THR A 312 29.37 -24.67 -3.52
C THR A 312 28.18 -23.71 -3.48
N THR A 313 28.30 -22.55 -4.11
CA THR A 313 27.26 -21.52 -4.10
C THR A 313 26.74 -21.25 -5.51
N HIS A 314 25.42 -21.23 -5.69
CA HIS A 314 24.76 -20.84 -6.94
C HIS A 314 23.75 -19.73 -6.65
N PHE A 315 24.23 -18.49 -6.67
CA PHE A 315 23.39 -17.33 -6.43
C PHE A 315 22.89 -16.73 -7.73
N ASP A 316 21.59 -16.44 -7.78
CA ASP A 316 21.01 -15.69 -8.89
C ASP A 316 21.52 -14.24 -8.85
N ALA A 317 22.29 -13.85 -9.87
CA ALA A 317 22.86 -12.51 -9.98
C ALA A 317 21.78 -11.41 -10.14
N HIS A 318 20.57 -11.79 -10.55
CA HIS A 318 19.44 -10.89 -10.76
C HIS A 318 18.39 -10.98 -9.64
N LEU A 319 18.74 -11.58 -8.50
CA LEU A 319 17.81 -11.73 -7.38
C LEU A 319 17.29 -10.38 -6.84
N GLY A 320 18.10 -9.32 -6.90
CA GLY A 320 17.72 -7.99 -6.39
C GLY A 320 17.58 -7.93 -4.86
N LEU A 321 17.02 -6.81 -4.37
CA LEU A 321 16.71 -6.64 -2.95
C LEU A 321 15.40 -7.36 -2.60
N VAL A 322 15.36 -7.92 -1.40
CA VAL A 322 14.22 -8.67 -0.87
C VAL A 322 13.84 -8.07 0.47
N GLU A 323 12.56 -7.79 0.69
CA GLU A 323 12.05 -7.41 2.00
C GLU A 323 12.21 -8.58 2.96
N ALA A 324 13.06 -8.38 3.97
CA ALA A 324 13.36 -9.39 4.97
C ALA A 324 13.77 -8.72 6.29
N ILE A 325 13.76 -9.52 7.35
CA ILE A 325 14.32 -9.16 8.65
C ILE A 325 15.71 -9.81 8.74
N PRO A 326 16.82 -9.09 8.44
CA PRO A 326 18.13 -9.71 8.25
C PRO A 326 18.62 -10.51 9.45
N GLN A 327 18.34 -10.02 10.66
CA GLN A 327 18.78 -10.65 11.90
C GLN A 327 18.09 -12.00 12.11
N ASP A 328 16.81 -12.10 11.77
CA ASP A 328 16.06 -13.34 11.92
C ASP A 328 16.40 -14.33 10.83
N LEU A 329 16.52 -13.87 9.59
CA LEU A 329 16.94 -14.72 8.49
C LEU A 329 18.37 -15.23 8.71
N GLY A 330 19.26 -14.40 9.26
CA GLY A 330 20.59 -14.81 9.70
C GLY A 330 20.59 -15.93 10.73
N ARG A 331 19.67 -15.89 11.70
CA ARG A 331 19.49 -16.97 12.70
C ARG A 331 19.05 -18.28 12.05
N VAL A 332 18.11 -18.20 11.10
CA VAL A 332 17.66 -19.37 10.32
C VAL A 332 18.84 -19.97 9.56
N LEU A 333 19.56 -19.14 8.81
CA LEU A 333 20.70 -19.55 7.99
C LEU A 333 21.79 -20.21 8.83
N LEU A 334 22.20 -19.58 9.95
CA LEU A 334 23.17 -20.17 10.88
C LEU A 334 22.74 -21.54 11.40
N ASN A 335 21.47 -21.68 11.77
CA ASN A 335 20.95 -22.93 12.27
C ASN A 335 20.96 -24.02 11.19
N LEU A 336 20.50 -23.71 9.96
CA LEU A 336 20.51 -24.65 8.85
C LEU A 336 21.94 -25.07 8.48
N TYR A 337 22.87 -24.13 8.37
CA TYR A 337 24.27 -24.42 8.07
C TYR A 337 24.95 -25.25 9.17
N SER A 338 24.70 -24.93 10.44
CA SER A 338 25.22 -25.70 11.57
C SER A 338 24.70 -27.14 11.54
N ASN A 339 23.42 -27.35 11.21
CA ASN A 339 22.85 -28.69 11.06
C ASN A 339 23.42 -29.45 9.87
N ALA A 340 23.59 -28.78 8.73
CA ALA A 340 24.25 -29.36 7.56
C ALA A 340 25.70 -29.78 7.86
N PHE A 341 26.48 -28.90 8.50
CA PHE A 341 27.87 -29.21 8.87
C PHE A 341 27.97 -30.37 9.87
N TYR A 342 27.07 -30.43 10.84
CA TYR A 342 26.98 -31.56 11.76
C TYR A 342 26.70 -32.87 10.99
N ALA A 343 25.71 -32.87 10.09
CA ALA A 343 25.32 -34.05 9.34
C ALA A 343 26.46 -34.59 8.46
N VAL A 344 27.20 -33.70 7.77
CA VAL A 344 28.34 -34.12 6.95
C VAL A 344 29.54 -34.57 7.79
N GLN A 345 29.75 -33.97 8.97
CA GLN A 345 30.82 -34.39 9.89
C GLN A 345 30.55 -35.79 10.46
N GLN A 346 29.31 -36.05 10.88
CA GLN A 346 28.90 -37.38 11.36
C GLN A 346 29.08 -38.46 10.28
N ARG A 347 28.66 -38.16 9.04
CA ARG A 347 28.87 -39.08 7.92
C ARG A 347 30.34 -39.33 7.64
N GLN A 348 31.19 -38.31 7.75
CA GLN A 348 32.64 -38.44 7.57
C GLN A 348 33.27 -39.37 8.61
N GLN A 349 32.80 -39.33 9.86
CA GLN A 349 33.28 -40.20 10.93
C GLN A 349 32.87 -41.67 10.72
N GLN A 350 31.73 -41.91 10.05
CA GLN A 350 31.20 -43.25 9.79
C GLN A 350 31.64 -43.85 8.45
N SER A 351 32.12 -43.03 7.51
CA SER A 351 32.46 -43.47 6.14
C SER A 351 33.94 -43.82 6.00
N SER A 352 34.24 -44.85 5.19
CA SER A 352 35.61 -45.15 4.78
C SER A 352 36.12 -44.10 3.76
N SER A 353 37.45 -43.92 3.71
CA SER A 353 38.28 -42.84 3.14
C SER A 353 37.92 -42.10 1.82
N SER A 354 36.82 -42.42 1.13
CA SER A 354 36.39 -41.79 -0.13
C SER A 354 35.33 -40.67 0.01
N TYR A 355 34.68 -40.54 1.17
CA TYR A 355 33.63 -39.54 1.37
C TYR A 355 34.20 -38.10 1.46
N LYS A 356 33.61 -37.18 0.71
CA LYS A 356 33.95 -35.75 0.73
C LYS A 356 32.74 -34.94 1.22
N PRO A 357 32.81 -34.33 2.42
CA PRO A 357 31.76 -33.45 2.91
C PRO A 357 31.49 -32.30 1.92
N GLN A 358 30.22 -32.09 1.56
CA GLN A 358 29.78 -31.05 0.65
C GLN A 358 28.53 -30.35 1.18
N LEU A 359 28.50 -29.03 1.04
CA LEU A 359 27.34 -28.19 1.28
C LEU A 359 27.14 -27.28 0.07
N GLN A 360 25.96 -27.36 -0.53
CA GLN A 360 25.53 -26.53 -1.64
C GLN A 360 24.47 -25.54 -1.17
N VAL A 361 24.62 -24.28 -1.55
CA VAL A 361 23.64 -23.24 -1.25
C VAL A 361 23.27 -22.52 -2.53
N SER A 362 21.98 -22.33 -2.78
CA SER A 362 21.51 -21.59 -3.94
C SER A 362 20.41 -20.61 -3.60
N THR A 363 20.37 -19.50 -4.34
CA THR A 363 19.27 -18.54 -4.30
C THR A 363 18.66 -18.44 -5.71
N SER A 364 17.34 -18.31 -5.78
CA SER A 364 16.66 -18.07 -7.05
C SER A 364 15.36 -17.32 -6.84
N ARG A 365 14.88 -16.67 -7.89
CA ARG A 365 13.57 -16.01 -7.91
C ARG A 365 12.69 -16.70 -8.94
N ALA A 366 11.51 -17.15 -8.52
CA ALA A 366 10.54 -17.79 -9.39
C ALA A 366 9.10 -17.49 -8.91
N GLU A 367 8.22 -17.21 -9.87
CA GLU A 367 6.75 -17.11 -9.64
C GLU A 367 6.32 -16.18 -8.49
N GLY A 368 7.01 -15.06 -8.27
CA GLY A 368 6.69 -14.13 -7.18
C GLY A 368 7.08 -14.69 -5.79
N THR A 369 8.09 -15.55 -5.75
CA THR A 369 8.73 -16.00 -4.53
C THR A 369 10.25 -15.96 -4.68
N VAL A 370 10.93 -15.69 -3.57
CA VAL A 370 12.38 -15.81 -3.45
C VAL A 370 12.71 -17.09 -2.71
N GLU A 371 13.55 -17.92 -3.30
CA GLU A 371 13.89 -19.23 -2.79
C GLU A 371 15.36 -19.30 -2.35
N ILE A 372 15.62 -19.86 -1.17
CA ILE A 372 16.95 -20.27 -0.71
C ILE A 372 16.93 -21.78 -0.52
N ARG A 373 17.90 -22.49 -1.11
CA ARG A 373 18.11 -23.92 -0.88
C ARG A 373 19.44 -24.15 -0.18
N VAL A 374 19.42 -25.01 0.83
CA VAL A 374 20.60 -25.46 1.58
C VAL A 374 20.62 -26.98 1.50
N SER A 375 21.54 -27.53 0.71
CA SER A 375 21.66 -28.96 0.45
C SER A 375 22.99 -29.52 0.94
N ASP A 376 22.94 -30.54 1.79
CA ASP A 376 24.10 -31.27 2.28
C ASP A 376 24.10 -32.71 1.78
N ASN A 377 25.29 -33.30 1.66
CA ASN A 377 25.47 -34.72 1.38
C ASN A 377 25.70 -35.55 2.66
N GLY A 378 25.14 -35.13 3.80
CA GLY A 378 25.33 -35.76 5.11
C GLY A 378 24.56 -37.06 5.30
N MET A 379 24.25 -37.39 6.54
CA MET A 379 23.56 -38.62 6.93
C MET A 379 22.12 -38.74 6.40
N GLY A 380 21.51 -37.65 5.98
CA GLY A 380 20.08 -37.62 5.67
C GLY A 380 19.18 -37.77 6.92
N ILE A 381 17.88 -37.66 6.72
CA ILE A 381 16.85 -37.74 7.76
C ILE A 381 15.93 -38.93 7.44
N PRO A 382 15.78 -39.90 8.35
CA PRO A 382 14.84 -41.01 8.16
C PRO A 382 13.40 -40.51 8.03
N GLU A 383 12.61 -41.15 7.16
CA GLU A 383 11.23 -40.74 6.88
C GLU A 383 10.34 -40.80 8.15
N SER A 384 10.65 -41.70 9.08
CA SER A 384 9.94 -41.87 10.36
C SER A 384 9.99 -40.64 11.29
N VAL A 385 11.01 -39.79 11.14
CA VAL A 385 11.22 -38.62 12.00
C VAL A 385 11.06 -37.28 11.26
N LYS A 386 10.95 -37.30 9.94
CA LYS A 386 10.88 -36.11 9.07
C LYS A 386 9.74 -35.15 9.44
N GLN A 387 8.58 -35.67 9.85
CA GLN A 387 7.45 -34.84 10.30
C GLN A 387 7.66 -34.23 11.70
N LYS A 388 8.57 -34.79 12.50
CA LYS A 388 8.82 -34.36 13.88
C LYS A 388 9.94 -33.34 14.00
N ILE A 389 10.77 -33.14 12.95
CA ILE A 389 11.97 -32.30 13.04
C ILE A 389 11.69 -30.81 13.33
N PHE A 390 10.47 -30.35 13.04
CA PHE A 390 10.02 -28.99 13.35
C PHE A 390 9.30 -28.88 14.69
N GLN A 391 9.07 -30.00 15.39
CA GLN A 391 8.49 -29.98 16.73
C GLN A 391 9.53 -29.45 17.72
N PRO A 392 9.13 -28.56 18.66
CA PRO A 392 10.02 -28.10 19.70
C PRO A 392 10.64 -29.27 20.48
N PHE A 393 11.91 -29.13 20.85
CA PHE A 393 12.72 -30.08 21.62
C PHE A 393 13.05 -31.41 20.91
N PHE A 394 12.57 -31.61 19.68
CA PHE A 394 12.93 -32.80 18.92
C PHE A 394 14.39 -32.70 18.42
N THR A 395 15.22 -33.67 18.79
CA THR A 395 16.61 -33.78 18.31
C THR A 395 17.02 -35.24 18.18
N THR A 396 17.77 -35.57 17.13
CA THR A 396 18.44 -36.87 16.95
C THR A 396 19.90 -36.84 17.39
N LYS A 397 20.45 -35.65 17.67
CA LYS A 397 21.80 -35.50 18.20
C LYS A 397 21.88 -36.10 19.61
N PRO A 398 23.05 -36.61 20.03
CA PRO A 398 23.27 -37.04 21.40
C PRO A 398 22.84 -35.97 22.40
N THR A 399 22.51 -36.45 23.59
CA THR A 399 22.22 -35.59 24.74
C THR A 399 23.27 -34.47 24.82
N GLY A 400 22.87 -33.22 25.09
CA GLY A 400 23.80 -32.10 25.25
C GLY A 400 24.38 -31.46 23.98
N GLU A 401 24.26 -32.08 22.81
CA GLU A 401 24.73 -31.49 21.53
C GLU A 401 23.61 -30.80 20.74
N GLY A 402 22.35 -31.13 21.01
CA GLY A 402 21.19 -30.56 20.35
C GLY A 402 20.13 -30.12 21.35
N THR A 403 19.64 -28.90 21.20
CA THR A 403 18.55 -28.34 22.01
C THR A 403 17.17 -28.66 21.44
N GLY A 404 17.11 -29.14 20.20
CA GLY A 404 15.86 -29.44 19.50
C GLY A 404 14.98 -28.23 19.19
N LEU A 405 15.49 -27.01 19.40
CA LEU A 405 14.73 -25.77 19.23
C LEU A 405 15.09 -25.00 17.96
N GLY A 406 16.23 -25.32 17.33
CA GLY A 406 16.72 -24.57 16.18
C GLY A 406 15.77 -24.62 14.98
N LEU A 407 15.35 -25.83 14.58
CA LEU A 407 14.47 -26.02 13.42
C LEU A 407 13.04 -25.54 13.67
N SER A 408 12.49 -25.72 14.88
CA SER A 408 11.18 -25.18 15.24
C SER A 408 11.16 -23.65 15.20
N LEU A 409 12.19 -23.01 15.78
CA LEU A 409 12.38 -21.56 15.69
C LEU A 409 12.55 -21.09 14.23
N SER A 410 13.32 -21.84 13.44
CA SER A 410 13.53 -21.49 12.03
C SER A 410 12.22 -21.54 11.25
N TYR A 411 11.39 -22.55 11.53
CA TYR A 411 10.07 -22.69 10.94
C TYR A 411 9.17 -21.51 11.32
N ASP A 412 9.12 -21.12 12.59
CA ASP A 412 8.34 -19.96 13.06
C ASP A 412 8.82 -18.64 12.44
N ILE A 413 10.14 -18.41 12.37
CA ILE A 413 10.71 -17.20 11.76
C ILE A 413 10.29 -17.07 10.29
N ILE A 414 10.33 -18.17 9.53
CA ILE A 414 9.99 -18.14 8.11
C ILE A 414 8.47 -18.04 7.91
N THR A 415 7.69 -18.90 8.58
CA THR A 415 6.24 -18.99 8.34
C THR A 415 5.45 -17.87 8.98
N LYS A 416 5.75 -17.52 10.24
CA LYS A 416 5.05 -16.47 10.98
C LYS A 416 5.73 -15.11 10.81
N GLY A 417 7.07 -15.09 10.83
CA GLY A 417 7.84 -13.85 10.75
C GLY A 417 7.91 -13.24 9.34
N HIS A 418 8.06 -14.08 8.31
CA HIS A 418 8.21 -13.61 6.92
C HIS A 418 7.04 -14.02 6.01
N GLY A 419 6.03 -14.72 6.52
CA GLY A 419 4.90 -15.21 5.71
C GLY A 419 5.31 -16.21 4.62
N GLY A 420 6.48 -16.83 4.76
CA GLY A 420 7.06 -17.78 3.82
C GLY A 420 6.77 -19.24 4.15
N SER A 421 7.55 -20.15 3.55
CA SER A 421 7.52 -21.58 3.88
C SER A 421 8.92 -22.14 4.04
N LEU A 422 9.09 -23.07 4.99
CA LEU A 422 10.31 -23.84 5.20
C LEU A 422 9.98 -25.32 5.02
N THR A 423 10.56 -25.94 3.98
CA THR A 423 10.32 -27.34 3.63
C THR A 423 11.61 -28.14 3.60
N VAL A 424 11.50 -29.46 3.68
CA VAL A 424 12.66 -30.38 3.71
C VAL A 424 12.44 -31.55 2.76
N THR A 425 13.45 -31.83 1.95
CA THR A 425 13.58 -33.06 1.17
C THR A 425 14.83 -33.79 1.65
N SER A 426 14.71 -35.04 2.03
CA SER A 426 15.83 -35.78 2.61
C SER A 426 15.67 -37.27 2.36
N GLN A 427 16.80 -37.93 2.16
CA GLN A 427 16.90 -39.39 2.04
C GLN A 427 18.05 -39.88 2.91
N GLU A 428 17.75 -40.87 3.75
CA GLU A 428 18.71 -41.47 4.67
C GLU A 428 19.91 -42.06 3.91
N GLY A 429 21.12 -41.70 4.35
CA GLY A 429 22.38 -42.09 3.71
C GLY A 429 22.74 -41.32 2.44
N GLU A 430 21.90 -40.39 1.97
CA GLU A 430 22.20 -39.58 0.77
C GLU A 430 22.45 -38.12 1.11
N GLY A 431 21.58 -37.49 1.91
CA GLY A 431 21.70 -36.08 2.26
C GLY A 431 20.36 -35.41 2.57
N THR A 432 20.39 -34.10 2.79
CA THR A 432 19.21 -33.28 3.11
C THR A 432 19.23 -31.98 2.33
N GLU A 433 18.08 -31.56 1.82
CA GLU A 433 17.84 -30.23 1.27
C GLU A 433 16.75 -29.54 2.09
N PHE A 434 17.09 -28.40 2.70
CA PHE A 434 16.13 -27.44 3.22
C PHE A 434 15.86 -26.36 2.19
N ARG A 435 14.58 -26.01 2.04
CA ARG A 435 14.11 -24.98 1.11
C ARG A 435 13.30 -23.94 1.85
N ILE A 436 13.76 -22.70 1.78
CA ILE A 436 13.09 -21.50 2.31
C ILE A 436 12.47 -20.78 1.12
N CYS A 437 11.17 -20.52 1.15
CA CYS A 437 10.49 -19.67 0.17
C CYS A 437 9.93 -18.44 0.90
N LEU A 438 10.31 -17.25 0.43
CA LEU A 438 9.82 -15.96 0.92
C LEU A 438 8.89 -15.34 -0.11
N PRO A 439 7.79 -14.69 0.31
CA PRO A 439 6.91 -13.97 -0.61
C PRO A 439 7.66 -12.79 -1.24
N ASP A 440 7.47 -12.61 -2.54
CA ASP A 440 8.12 -11.54 -3.27
C ASP A 440 7.31 -10.24 -3.18
N SER A 441 7.60 -9.42 -2.18
CA SER A 441 7.19 -8.01 -2.19
C SER A 441 8.28 -7.18 -2.88
N LEU A 442 8.29 -7.20 -4.22
CA LEU A 442 9.14 -6.31 -5.01
C LEU A 442 8.82 -4.85 -4.68
N VAL A 443 9.79 -4.13 -4.09
CA VAL A 443 9.81 -2.68 -4.16
C VAL A 443 10.24 -2.32 -5.59
N HIS A 444 9.28 -1.90 -6.43
CA HIS A 444 9.63 -1.15 -7.63
C HIS A 444 10.32 0.13 -7.19
N VAL A 445 11.63 0.19 -7.38
CA VAL A 445 12.38 1.45 -7.30
C VAL A 445 12.08 2.17 -8.61
N ASP A 446 10.99 2.93 -8.64
CA ASP A 446 10.77 3.92 -9.68
C ASP A 446 11.88 4.98 -9.55
N GLY A 447 12.78 5.00 -10.53
CA GLY A 447 13.85 5.98 -10.67
C GLY A 447 13.42 7.22 -11.42
#